data_AF-A0A7S3NDS0-F1
#
_entry.id   AF-A0A7S3NDS0-F1
#
_cell.length_a   1.000
_cell.length_b   1.000
_cell.length_c   1.000
_cell.angle_alpha   90.00
_cell.angle_beta   90.00
_cell.angle_gamma   90.00
#
_symmetry.space_group_name_H-M   'P 1'
#
loop_
_entity.id
_entity.type
_entity.pdbx_description
1 polymer ?
#
loop_
_entity_poly.entity_id
_entity_poly.type
_entity_poly.pdbx_seq_one_letter_code
_entity_poly.pdbx_strand_id
1 'polypeptide(L)'
;MTLTKADDEESIPDVKLNDLHLLYSQMNKKDSYLSSSSSPESEPVRIPSLFSQNRSFLSVPLNKREKKAEINKLRSLSHDVSGIKLTCKCCGKEETNIPTTYDETNSDSIHLCTRCSSALHKKQDYARTFNGTAKISSKGSNMVEYTCEKGHTWTANIHRAYKSWCSTCRKLFREERKQHFKRQSSKIRQENADRQKELFTEAQAHYLSDSQSDSSFTYEHFEDIFNSILPIAKVKADDFIS
;
A
#
# COMPACT_ATOMS: atom_id res chain seq x y z
N MET A 1 1.92 -8.56 -50.54
CA MET A 1 2.33 -8.99 -49.18
C MET A 1 1.57 -8.15 -48.18
N THR A 2 0.40 -8.62 -47.75
CA THR A 2 -0.49 -7.94 -46.81
C THR A 2 -0.07 -8.32 -45.39
N LEU A 3 0.55 -7.38 -44.68
CA LEU A 3 0.85 -7.48 -43.25
C LEU A 3 -0.46 -7.29 -42.46
N THR A 4 -1.10 -8.40 -42.11
CA THR A 4 -2.19 -8.43 -41.13
C THR A 4 -1.57 -8.25 -39.74
N LYS A 5 -1.74 -7.07 -39.15
CA LYS A 5 -1.43 -6.85 -37.73
C LYS A 5 -2.49 -7.57 -36.90
N ALA A 6 -2.04 -8.51 -36.07
CA ALA A 6 -2.86 -9.14 -35.06
C ALA A 6 -2.98 -8.17 -33.87
N ASP A 7 -4.14 -7.54 -33.74
CA ASP A 7 -4.53 -6.78 -32.57
C ASP A 7 -5.19 -7.74 -31.57
N ASP A 8 -4.36 -8.51 -30.86
CA ASP A 8 -4.83 -9.25 -29.69
C ASP A 8 -4.92 -8.28 -28.50
N GLU A 9 -6.00 -7.48 -28.47
CA GLU A 9 -6.44 -6.80 -27.25
C GLU A 9 -6.96 -7.85 -26.26
N GLU A 10 -6.05 -8.46 -25.50
CA GLU A 10 -6.42 -9.12 -24.25
C GLU A 10 -7.01 -8.07 -23.30
N SER A 11 -8.34 -8.07 -23.20
CA SER A 11 -9.12 -7.38 -22.18
C SER A 11 -8.69 -7.87 -20.80
N ILE A 12 -7.72 -7.17 -20.19
CA ILE A 12 -7.32 -7.42 -18.80
C ILE A 12 -8.45 -6.88 -17.92
N PRO A 13 -9.02 -7.70 -17.01
CA PRO A 13 -10.11 -7.27 -16.15
C PRO A 13 -9.66 -6.07 -15.33
N ASP A 14 -10.47 -5.02 -15.40
CA ASP A 14 -10.26 -3.75 -14.71
C ASP A 14 -10.35 -3.99 -13.19
N VAL A 15 -9.23 -4.37 -12.58
CA VAL A 15 -9.13 -4.57 -11.14
C VAL A 15 -9.37 -3.20 -10.50
N LYS A 16 -10.58 -3.03 -9.94
CA LYS A 16 -11.05 -1.78 -9.35
C LYS A 16 -10.00 -1.22 -8.39
N LEU A 17 -9.36 -0.13 -8.80
CA LEU A 17 -8.29 0.59 -8.09
C LEU A 17 -8.69 0.95 -6.64
N ASN A 18 -9.99 1.05 -6.36
CA ASN A 18 -10.56 1.33 -5.05
C ASN A 18 -10.26 0.25 -4.00
N ASP A 19 -10.12 -1.02 -4.38
CA ASP A 19 -9.85 -2.11 -3.43
C ASP A 19 -8.39 -2.12 -2.95
N LEU A 20 -7.45 -1.74 -3.82
CA LEU A 20 -6.03 -1.59 -3.47
C LEU A 20 -5.77 -0.39 -2.55
N HIS A 21 -6.56 0.69 -2.69
CA HIS A 21 -6.47 1.87 -1.82
C HIS A 21 -7.03 1.58 -0.41
N LEU A 22 -8.11 0.80 -0.32
CA LEU A 22 -8.73 0.43 0.97
C LEU A 22 -7.82 -0.48 1.81
N LEU A 23 -7.18 -1.48 1.19
CA LEU A 23 -6.22 -2.37 1.85
C LEU A 23 -4.98 -1.60 2.35
N TYR A 24 -4.53 -0.60 1.60
CA TYR A 24 -3.37 0.22 1.99
C TYR A 24 -3.70 1.23 3.11
N SER A 25 -4.90 1.82 3.10
CA SER A 25 -5.37 2.68 4.20
C SER A 25 -5.44 1.89 5.52
N GLN A 26 -5.87 0.62 5.47
CA GLN A 26 -5.86 -0.27 6.64
C GLN A 26 -4.44 -0.60 7.12
N MET A 27 -3.46 -0.73 6.20
CA MET A 27 -2.06 -0.99 6.54
C MET A 27 -1.33 0.21 7.15
N ASN A 28 -1.70 1.45 6.81
CA ASN A 28 -0.98 2.68 7.19
C ASN A 28 -1.67 3.54 8.26
N LYS A 29 -2.88 3.19 8.71
CA LYS A 29 -3.60 3.90 9.79
C LYS A 29 -2.85 3.97 11.14
N LYS A 30 -1.72 3.29 11.31
CA LYS A 30 -0.87 3.39 12.52
C LYS A 30 0.21 4.46 12.46
N ASP A 31 0.50 5.04 11.28
CA ASP A 31 1.51 6.09 11.13
C ASP A 31 0.90 7.50 10.89
N SER A 32 -0.43 7.63 10.81
CA SER A 32 -1.11 8.90 10.48
C SER A 32 -1.56 9.71 11.71
N TYR A 33 -0.63 10.04 12.61
CA TYR A 33 -0.89 11.03 13.69
C TYR A 33 -0.43 12.45 13.36
N LEU A 34 0.11 12.69 12.17
CA LEU A 34 0.54 14.01 11.72
C LEU A 34 0.12 14.22 10.27
N SER A 35 -1.02 14.89 10.09
CA SER A 35 -1.35 15.78 8.95
C SER A 35 -2.87 15.96 8.89
N SER A 36 -3.37 16.85 9.74
CA SER A 36 -4.73 17.38 9.65
C SER A 36 -4.70 18.66 8.81
N SER A 37 -5.24 18.60 7.59
CA SER A 37 -5.67 19.79 6.86
C SER A 37 -7.04 19.52 6.24
N SER A 38 -8.05 19.98 6.98
CA SER A 38 -9.34 20.53 6.55
C SER A 38 -9.84 20.29 5.12
N SER A 39 -10.93 19.52 5.00
CA SER A 39 -12.05 19.81 4.10
C SER A 39 -13.33 19.06 4.53
N PRO A 40 -14.51 19.58 4.17
CA PRO A 40 -15.70 19.48 5.00
C PRO A 40 -16.68 18.36 4.62
N GLU A 41 -17.28 17.83 5.68
CA GLU A 41 -18.69 17.42 5.83
C GLU A 41 -19.36 16.61 4.70
N SER A 42 -19.36 15.30 4.88
CA SER A 42 -20.48 14.43 4.49
C SER A 42 -20.84 13.53 5.67
N GLU A 43 -22.08 13.62 6.13
CA GLU A 43 -22.60 12.91 7.31
C GLU A 43 -22.48 11.38 7.21
N PRO A 44 -22.02 10.68 8.25
CA PRO A 44 -21.98 9.22 8.26
C PRO A 44 -23.37 8.64 8.60
N VAL A 45 -23.87 7.79 7.70
CA VAL A 45 -25.04 6.93 7.89
C VAL A 45 -24.83 6.03 9.11
N ARG A 46 -25.66 6.22 10.15
CA ARG A 46 -25.71 5.36 11.34
C ARG A 46 -26.34 4.01 11.00
N ILE A 47 -25.56 2.95 11.05
CA ILE A 47 -26.08 1.57 11.03
C ILE A 47 -26.40 1.14 12.48
N PRO A 48 -27.60 0.62 12.78
CA PRO A 48 -27.95 0.15 14.12
C PRO A 48 -27.17 -1.13 14.47
N SER A 49 -26.44 -1.07 15.59
CA SER A 49 -25.79 -2.22 16.22
C SER A 49 -26.82 -3.11 16.93
N LEU A 50 -27.27 -4.16 16.27
CA LEU A 50 -28.03 -5.25 16.89
C LEU A 50 -27.10 -6.41 17.23
N PHE A 51 -26.39 -6.36 18.35
CA PHE A 51 -25.83 -7.58 18.94
C PHE A 51 -25.60 -7.43 20.44
N SER A 52 -25.93 -8.52 21.15
CA SER A 52 -25.51 -8.86 22.52
C SER A 52 -26.41 -8.45 23.69
N GLN A 53 -27.60 -9.03 23.75
CA GLN A 53 -28.23 -9.38 25.02
C GLN A 53 -28.02 -10.89 25.24
N ASN A 54 -27.11 -11.26 26.15
CA ASN A 54 -27.20 -12.44 27.02
C ASN A 54 -25.85 -12.69 27.69
N ARG A 55 -25.71 -12.22 28.95
CA ARG A 55 -24.82 -12.81 29.95
C ARG A 55 -25.29 -12.42 31.34
N SER A 56 -26.27 -13.15 31.84
CA SER A 56 -26.65 -13.20 33.24
C SER A 56 -25.80 -14.28 33.93
N PHE A 57 -24.70 -13.88 34.55
CA PHE A 57 -24.07 -14.66 35.62
C PHE A 57 -23.97 -13.75 36.84
N LEU A 58 -24.85 -14.00 37.81
CA LEU A 58 -24.87 -13.34 39.11
C LEU A 58 -23.69 -13.81 39.95
N SER A 59 -22.52 -13.20 39.75
CA SER A 59 -21.45 -13.26 40.74
C SER A 59 -21.69 -12.17 41.79
N VAL A 60 -22.04 -12.59 43.00
CA VAL A 60 -22.19 -11.71 44.17
C VAL A 60 -20.88 -10.94 44.37
N PRO A 61 -20.91 -9.58 44.40
CA PRO A 61 -19.70 -8.80 44.62
C PRO A 61 -19.22 -8.99 46.06
N LEU A 62 -18.22 -9.85 46.26
CA LEU A 62 -17.48 -9.93 47.52
C LEU A 62 -16.88 -8.57 47.86
N ASN A 63 -16.96 -8.20 49.14
CA ASN A 63 -16.43 -6.95 49.65
C ASN A 63 -14.90 -6.92 49.44
N LYS A 64 -14.35 -5.77 49.00
CA LYS A 64 -12.91 -5.61 48.69
C LYS A 64 -12.00 -6.08 49.85
N ARG A 65 -12.48 -6.01 51.10
CA ARG A 65 -11.77 -6.51 52.29
C ARG A 65 -11.66 -8.03 52.36
N GLU A 66 -12.70 -8.77 51.98
CA GLU A 66 -12.72 -10.24 52.05
C GLU A 66 -11.79 -10.84 50.99
N LYS A 67 -11.82 -10.31 49.75
CA LYS A 67 -10.88 -10.71 48.70
C LYS A 67 -9.41 -10.53 49.10
N LYS A 68 -9.09 -9.48 49.86
CA LYS A 68 -7.72 -9.22 50.30
C LYS A 68 -7.26 -10.20 51.38
N ALA A 69 -8.16 -10.62 52.29
CA ALA A 69 -7.86 -11.60 53.32
C ALA A 69 -7.63 -13.00 52.73
N GLU A 70 -8.44 -13.40 51.75
CA GLU A 70 -8.33 -14.70 51.09
C GLU A 70 -7.03 -14.81 50.27
N ILE A 71 -6.65 -13.76 49.54
CA ILE A 71 -5.36 -13.70 48.81
C ILE A 71 -4.17 -13.80 49.78
N ASN A 72 -4.24 -13.17 50.95
CA ASN A 72 -3.15 -13.23 51.93
C ASN A 72 -3.03 -14.62 52.57
N LYS A 73 -4.15 -15.31 52.82
CA LYS A 73 -4.17 -16.67 53.38
C LYS A 73 -3.59 -17.71 52.42
N LEU A 74 -3.82 -17.55 51.11
CA LEU A 74 -3.19 -18.40 50.09
C LEU A 74 -1.68 -18.15 49.98
N ARG A 75 -1.21 -16.92 50.24
CA ARG A 75 0.21 -16.58 50.18
C ARG A 75 1.02 -17.20 51.32
N SER A 76 0.45 -17.32 52.53
CA SER A 76 1.14 -17.87 53.70
C SER A 76 1.38 -19.39 53.67
N LEU A 77 0.66 -20.14 52.83
CA LEU A 77 0.81 -21.60 52.72
C LEU A 77 1.89 -22.05 51.72
N SER A 78 2.63 -21.11 51.10
CA SER A 78 3.58 -21.40 50.01
C SER A 78 5.06 -21.47 50.43
N HIS A 79 5.35 -21.42 51.73
CA HIS A 79 6.72 -21.43 52.23
C HIS A 79 7.17 -22.87 52.51
N ASP A 80 8.01 -23.40 51.62
CA ASP A 80 9.00 -24.50 51.80
C ASP A 80 9.05 -25.50 50.63
N VAL A 81 8.81 -25.03 49.41
CA VAL A 81 9.26 -25.75 48.21
C VAL A 81 10.60 -25.15 47.81
N SER A 82 11.69 -25.92 47.93
CA SER A 82 13.01 -25.57 47.43
C SER A 82 12.93 -25.33 45.92
N GLY A 83 12.64 -24.08 45.54
CA GLY A 83 12.28 -23.72 44.18
C GLY A 83 13.44 -23.93 43.22
N ILE A 84 13.23 -24.79 42.22
CA ILE A 84 14.14 -24.91 41.09
C ILE A 84 14.15 -23.55 40.38
N LYS A 85 15.30 -22.87 40.41
CA LYS A 85 15.50 -21.64 39.64
C LYS A 85 15.58 -22.00 38.16
N LEU A 86 14.54 -21.67 37.40
CA LEU A 86 14.60 -21.77 35.94
C LEU A 86 14.89 -20.40 35.36
N THR A 87 15.95 -20.32 34.57
CA THR A 87 16.28 -19.14 33.79
C THR A 87 15.49 -19.15 32.50
N CYS A 88 14.79 -18.06 32.19
CA CYS A 88 14.13 -17.92 30.90
C CYS A 88 15.17 -17.92 29.77
N LYS A 89 15.16 -18.94 28.90
CA LYS A 89 16.01 -18.98 27.70
C LYS A 89 15.76 -17.77 26.78
N CYS A 90 14.60 -17.14 26.87
CA CYS A 90 14.21 -16.03 25.99
C CYS A 90 14.78 -14.65 26.40
N CYS A 91 15.04 -14.42 27.69
CA CYS A 91 15.46 -13.09 28.16
C CYS A 91 16.54 -13.11 29.24
N GLY A 92 17.00 -14.30 29.64
CA GLY A 92 18.02 -14.47 30.67
C GLY A 92 17.57 -14.08 32.07
N LYS A 93 16.29 -13.78 32.29
CA LYS A 93 15.76 -13.42 33.62
C LYS A 93 15.40 -14.69 34.40
N GLU A 94 15.82 -14.72 35.66
CA GLU A 94 15.37 -15.69 36.66
C GLU A 94 13.90 -15.41 37.01
N GLU A 95 13.02 -16.41 36.89
CA GLU A 95 11.66 -16.33 37.44
C GLU A 95 11.56 -17.26 38.66
N THR A 96 11.11 -16.72 39.79
CA THR A 96 11.00 -17.44 41.07
C THR A 96 9.65 -18.13 41.28
N ASN A 97 8.74 -18.08 40.29
CA ASN A 97 7.38 -18.63 40.40
C ASN A 97 6.95 -19.29 39.09
N ILE A 98 7.40 -20.52 38.86
CA ILE A 98 6.89 -21.34 37.76
C ILE A 98 5.97 -22.40 38.37
N PRO A 99 4.68 -22.46 37.95
CA PRO A 99 3.78 -23.53 38.37
C PRO A 99 4.37 -24.89 37.96
N THR A 100 4.61 -25.76 38.94
CA THR A 100 5.32 -27.05 38.81
C THR A 100 4.48 -28.16 38.17
N THR A 101 3.50 -27.84 37.32
CA THR A 101 2.83 -28.86 36.50
C THR A 101 3.68 -29.13 35.26
N TYR A 102 4.85 -29.74 35.47
CA TYR A 102 5.75 -30.18 34.40
C TYR A 102 5.28 -31.55 33.93
N ASP A 103 4.85 -31.62 32.67
CA ASP A 103 4.51 -32.87 32.00
C ASP A 103 5.77 -33.33 31.26
N GLU A 104 6.43 -34.38 31.76
CA GLU A 104 7.76 -34.84 31.29
C GLU A 104 7.77 -35.37 29.86
N THR A 105 6.61 -35.50 29.22
CA THR A 105 6.46 -36.19 27.94
C THR A 105 6.78 -35.34 26.70
N ASN A 106 7.09 -34.05 26.84
CA ASN A 106 7.35 -33.16 25.69
C ASN A 106 8.66 -32.37 25.81
N SER A 107 9.77 -33.02 25.44
CA SER A 107 11.14 -32.46 25.48
C SER A 107 11.34 -31.21 24.62
N ASP A 108 10.42 -30.91 23.70
CA ASP A 108 10.55 -29.83 22.73
C ASP A 108 9.76 -28.56 23.13
N SER A 109 9.10 -28.58 24.29
CA SER A 109 8.37 -27.42 24.80
C SER A 109 9.34 -26.33 25.30
N ILE A 110 9.51 -25.28 24.49
CA ILE A 110 10.33 -24.13 24.86
C ILE A 110 9.64 -23.37 26.01
N HIS A 111 10.19 -23.48 27.21
CA HIS A 111 9.72 -22.69 28.36
C HIS A 111 9.99 -21.19 28.15
N LEU A 112 8.90 -20.45 27.93
CA LEU A 112 8.91 -18.99 27.91
C LEU A 112 8.46 -18.44 29.26
N CYS A 113 9.14 -17.39 29.71
CA CYS A 113 8.72 -16.63 30.87
C CYS A 113 7.39 -15.91 30.62
N THR A 114 6.71 -15.46 31.68
CA THR A 114 5.38 -14.80 31.56
C THR A 114 5.43 -13.60 30.60
N ARG A 115 6.52 -12.81 30.66
CA ARG A 115 6.73 -11.66 29.78
C ARG A 115 6.98 -12.05 28.32
N CYS A 116 7.74 -13.11 28.07
CA CYS A 116 8.03 -13.59 26.72
C CYS A 116 6.82 -14.30 26.10
N SER A 117 6.07 -15.07 26.89
CA SER A 117 4.78 -15.66 26.47
C SER A 117 3.78 -14.56 26.08
N SER A 118 3.60 -13.55 26.93
CA SER A 118 2.77 -12.38 26.61
C SER A 118 3.23 -11.63 25.35
N ALA A 119 4.54 -11.53 25.13
CA ALA A 119 5.08 -10.92 23.92
C ALA A 119 4.79 -11.77 22.68
N LEU A 120 4.97 -13.09 22.76
CA LEU A 120 4.65 -14.02 21.67
C LEU A 120 3.16 -13.96 21.30
N HIS A 121 2.26 -13.94 22.27
CA HIS A 121 0.82 -13.85 22.00
C HIS A 121 0.48 -12.58 21.21
N LYS A 122 1.03 -11.42 21.61
CA LYS A 122 0.88 -10.16 20.85
C LYS A 122 1.40 -10.27 19.42
N LYS A 123 2.47 -11.04 19.20
CA LYS A 123 3.00 -11.28 17.85
C LYS A 123 2.10 -12.20 17.02
N GLN A 124 1.50 -13.20 17.65
CA GLN A 124 0.52 -14.09 17.01
C GLN A 124 -0.75 -13.34 16.63
N ASP A 125 -1.28 -12.51 17.54
CA ASP A 125 -2.43 -11.66 17.25
C ASP A 125 -2.13 -10.71 16.07
N TYR A 126 -0.95 -10.08 16.07
CA TYR A 126 -0.52 -9.25 14.95
C TYR A 126 -0.40 -10.03 13.63
N ALA A 127 0.09 -11.27 13.67
CA ALA A 127 0.14 -12.11 12.47
C ALA A 127 -1.25 -12.46 11.92
N ARG A 128 -2.21 -12.73 12.82
CA ARG A 128 -3.60 -13.04 12.45
C ARG A 128 -4.29 -11.89 11.73
N THR A 129 -3.97 -10.63 12.05
CA THR A 129 -4.55 -9.48 11.32
C THR A 129 -4.15 -9.42 9.85
N PHE A 130 -3.14 -10.20 9.43
CA PHE A 130 -2.66 -10.29 8.06
C PHE A 130 -2.74 -11.73 7.51
N ASN A 131 -3.68 -12.55 8.02
CA ASN A 131 -3.86 -13.94 7.63
C ASN A 131 -2.56 -14.78 7.69
N GLY A 132 -1.66 -14.43 8.62
CA GLY A 132 -0.39 -15.10 8.81
C GLY A 132 -0.29 -15.84 10.12
N THR A 133 0.86 -16.49 10.30
CA THR A 133 1.21 -17.22 11.51
C THR A 133 2.52 -16.71 12.09
N ALA A 134 2.68 -16.88 13.40
CA ALA A 134 3.91 -16.57 14.13
C ALA A 134 4.21 -17.67 15.14
N LYS A 135 5.42 -18.21 15.12
CA LYS A 135 5.90 -19.27 16.01
C LYS A 135 7.31 -18.99 16.50
N ILE A 136 7.73 -19.60 17.60
CA ILE A 136 9.13 -19.50 18.06
C ILE A 136 10.01 -20.19 17.01
N SER A 137 11.10 -19.53 16.62
CA SER A 137 12.03 -20.08 15.63
C SER A 137 12.96 -21.11 16.29
N SER A 138 13.26 -22.18 15.56
CA SER A 138 14.32 -23.13 15.93
C SER A 138 15.72 -22.48 15.95
N LYS A 139 15.90 -21.35 15.27
CA LYS A 139 17.18 -20.62 15.19
C LYS A 139 17.54 -19.89 16.49
N GLY A 140 16.61 -19.75 17.44
CA GLY A 140 16.89 -19.15 18.74
C GLY A 140 15.64 -18.87 19.56
N SER A 141 15.77 -18.99 20.88
CA SER A 141 14.71 -18.78 21.87
C SER A 141 14.07 -17.38 21.83
N ASN A 142 14.80 -16.37 21.30
CA ASN A 142 14.35 -14.97 21.26
C ASN A 142 13.81 -14.58 19.89
N MET A 143 13.74 -15.52 18.95
CA MET A 143 13.38 -15.29 17.56
C MET A 143 11.99 -15.86 17.29
N VAL A 144 11.17 -15.08 16.60
CA VAL A 144 9.84 -15.47 16.12
C VAL A 144 9.95 -15.59 14.61
N GLU A 145 9.58 -16.75 14.10
CA GLU A 145 9.39 -17.00 12.68
C GLU A 145 7.95 -16.66 12.30
N TYR A 146 7.81 -15.75 11.36
CA TYR A 146 6.55 -15.33 10.76
C TYR A 146 6.37 -16.01 9.43
N THR A 147 5.13 -16.36 9.10
CA THR A 147 4.73 -16.81 7.77
C THR A 147 3.53 -15.97 7.33
N CYS A 148 3.61 -15.31 6.18
CA CYS A 148 2.44 -14.61 5.63
C CYS A 148 1.53 -15.57 4.86
N GLU A 149 0.35 -15.09 4.48
CA GLU A 149 -0.64 -15.81 3.65
C GLU A 149 -0.05 -16.35 2.34
N LYS A 150 0.91 -15.63 1.73
CA LYS A 150 1.61 -16.06 0.50
C LYS A 150 2.75 -17.05 0.74
N GLY A 151 2.93 -17.54 1.97
CA GLY A 151 3.97 -18.50 2.33
C GLY A 151 5.37 -17.90 2.51
N HIS A 152 5.55 -16.58 2.50
CA HIS A 152 6.85 -15.98 2.78
C HIS A 152 7.18 -16.10 4.26
N THR A 153 8.38 -16.59 4.57
CA THR A 153 8.87 -16.72 5.94
C THR A 153 9.94 -15.69 6.27
N TRP A 154 9.89 -15.10 7.45
CA TRP A 154 10.99 -14.29 7.98
C TRP A 154 11.10 -14.44 9.49
N THR A 155 12.31 -14.35 10.01
CA THR A 155 12.58 -14.43 11.44
C THR A 155 12.94 -13.08 11.99
N ALA A 156 12.49 -12.76 13.20
CA ALA A 156 13.08 -11.66 13.93
C ALA A 156 12.80 -11.71 15.45
N ASN A 157 13.39 -10.75 16.18
CA ASN A 157 13.39 -10.76 17.64
C ASN A 157 12.00 -10.51 18.27
N ILE A 158 11.62 -11.35 19.23
CA ILE A 158 10.33 -11.29 19.95
C ILE A 158 10.06 -9.94 20.62
N HIS A 159 11.10 -9.27 21.12
CA HIS A 159 10.99 -8.00 21.83
C HIS A 159 11.10 -6.78 20.90
N ARG A 160 11.62 -6.94 19.69
CA ARG A 160 11.66 -5.83 18.71
C ARG A 160 10.30 -5.73 18.02
N ALA A 161 9.78 -4.50 17.95
CA ALA A 161 8.54 -4.21 17.23
C ALA A 161 8.79 -4.24 15.71
N TYR A 162 7.88 -4.88 14.97
CA TYR A 162 7.93 -4.83 13.50
C TYR A 162 7.17 -3.61 13.02
N LYS A 163 7.88 -2.72 12.32
CA LYS A 163 7.25 -1.63 11.57
C LYS A 163 6.59 -2.12 10.27
N SER A 164 6.94 -3.31 9.79
CA SER A 164 6.41 -3.86 8.55
C SER A 164 6.17 -5.36 8.67
N TRP A 165 5.04 -5.83 8.15
CA TRP A 165 4.63 -7.24 8.11
C TRP A 165 5.58 -8.08 7.23
N CYS A 166 5.31 -8.22 5.93
CA CYS A 166 6.15 -9.01 5.01
C CYS A 166 6.89 -8.11 4.02
N SER A 167 8.23 -8.13 4.03
CA SER A 167 9.06 -7.34 3.10
C SER A 167 8.87 -7.76 1.65
N THR A 168 8.74 -9.05 1.38
CA THR A 168 8.50 -9.59 0.04
C THR A 168 7.14 -9.15 -0.51
N CYS A 169 6.06 -9.31 0.26
CA CYS A 169 4.74 -8.81 -0.15
C CYS A 169 4.77 -7.30 -0.41
N ARG A 170 5.45 -6.53 0.45
CA ARG A 170 5.60 -5.08 0.27
C ARG A 170 6.35 -4.73 -1.02
N LYS A 171 7.40 -5.48 -1.38
CA LYS A 171 8.16 -5.28 -2.62
C LYS A 171 7.30 -5.59 -3.84
N LEU A 172 6.60 -6.72 -3.84
CA LEU A 172 5.70 -7.12 -4.93
C LEU A 172 4.62 -6.06 -5.18
N PHE A 173 3.96 -5.61 -4.11
CA PHE A 173 2.95 -4.56 -4.20
C PHE A 173 3.50 -3.22 -4.74
N ARG A 174 4.73 -2.84 -4.35
CA ARG A 174 5.39 -1.65 -4.91
C ARG A 174 5.66 -1.79 -6.40
N GLU A 175 6.06 -2.98 -6.85
CA GLU A 175 6.35 -3.23 -8.26
C GLU A 175 5.06 -3.24 -9.09
N GLU A 176 4.00 -3.91 -8.64
CA GLU A 176 2.67 -3.91 -9.27
C GLU A 176 2.16 -2.47 -9.44
N ARG A 177 2.27 -1.65 -8.39
CA ARG A 177 1.90 -0.23 -8.44
C ARG A 177 2.73 0.55 -9.47
N LYS A 178 4.04 0.33 -9.52
CA LYS A 178 4.93 0.97 -10.51
C LYS A 178 4.53 0.58 -11.94
N GLN A 179 4.22 -0.70 -12.16
CA GLN A 179 3.76 -1.19 -13.47
C GLN A 179 2.41 -0.58 -13.85
N HIS A 180 1.47 -0.48 -12.92
CA HIS A 180 0.19 0.18 -13.14
C HIS A 180 0.36 1.63 -13.59
N PHE A 181 1.16 2.43 -12.86
CA PHE A 181 1.44 3.81 -13.26
C PHE A 181 2.11 3.89 -14.63
N LYS A 182 3.06 3.01 -14.92
CA LYS A 182 3.71 2.95 -16.24
C LYS A 182 2.71 2.70 -17.38
N ARG A 183 1.76 1.77 -17.19
CA ARG A 183 0.70 1.49 -18.18
C ARG A 183 -0.21 2.70 -18.38
N GLN A 184 -0.69 3.31 -17.30
CA GLN A 184 -1.54 4.50 -17.35
C GLN A 184 -0.82 5.67 -18.05
N SER A 185 0.43 5.96 -17.69
CA SER A 185 1.22 7.00 -18.34
C SER A 185 1.47 6.71 -19.82
N SER A 186 1.69 5.45 -20.20
CA SER A 186 1.84 5.06 -21.61
C SER A 186 0.56 5.28 -22.41
N LYS A 187 -0.59 4.91 -21.84
CA LYS A 187 -1.91 5.10 -22.47
C LYS A 187 -2.19 6.58 -22.72
N ILE A 188 -2.01 7.42 -21.69
CA ILE A 188 -2.18 8.89 -21.82
C ILE A 188 -1.23 9.47 -22.86
N ARG A 189 0.03 9.00 -22.91
CA ARG A 189 0.99 9.46 -23.92
C ARG A 189 0.55 9.09 -25.33
N GLN A 190 0.01 7.89 -25.53
CA GLN A 190 -0.52 7.44 -26.81
C GLN A 190 -1.74 8.25 -27.23
N GLU A 191 -2.73 8.41 -26.36
CA GLU A 191 -3.93 9.23 -26.61
C GLU A 191 -3.56 10.68 -26.99
N ASN A 192 -2.58 11.26 -26.31
CA ASN A 192 -2.11 12.60 -26.65
C ASN A 192 -1.39 12.65 -27.99
N ALA A 193 -0.62 11.63 -28.35
CA ALA A 193 0.04 11.54 -29.65
C ALA A 193 -0.99 11.40 -30.78
N ASP A 194 -2.03 10.58 -30.57
CA ASP A 194 -3.11 10.40 -31.53
C ASP A 194 -3.91 11.70 -31.72
N ARG A 195 -4.23 12.40 -30.63
CA ARG A 195 -4.87 13.72 -30.69
C ARG A 195 -4.02 14.76 -31.43
N GLN A 196 -2.71 14.78 -31.21
CA GLN A 196 -1.81 15.69 -31.95
C GLN A 196 -1.82 15.37 -33.45
N LYS A 197 -1.85 14.10 -33.82
CA LYS A 197 -1.93 13.65 -35.21
C LYS A 197 -3.27 14.05 -35.86
N GLU A 198 -4.38 13.91 -35.14
CA GLU A 198 -5.70 14.33 -35.58
C GLU A 198 -5.74 15.84 -35.85
N LEU A 199 -5.31 16.65 -34.88
CA LEU A 199 -5.22 18.11 -35.01
C LEU A 199 -4.36 18.53 -36.21
N PHE A 200 -3.24 17.84 -36.45
CA PHE A 200 -2.38 18.13 -37.60
C PHE A 200 -3.07 17.82 -38.93
N THR A 201 -3.80 16.71 -39.00
CA THR A 201 -4.54 16.29 -40.19
C THR A 201 -5.67 17.27 -40.50
N GLU A 202 -6.39 17.72 -39.47
CA GLU A 202 -7.45 18.73 -39.59
C GLU A 202 -6.88 20.08 -40.08
N ALA A 203 -5.79 20.55 -39.48
CA ALA A 203 -5.13 21.78 -39.90
C ALA A 203 -4.63 21.72 -41.35
N GLN A 204 -4.10 20.57 -41.78
CA GLN A 204 -3.69 20.35 -43.17
C GLN A 204 -4.89 20.39 -44.13
N ALA A 205 -6.01 19.78 -43.77
CA ALA A 205 -7.23 19.81 -44.58
C ALA A 205 -7.76 21.25 -44.73
N HIS A 206 -7.77 22.02 -43.64
CA HIS A 206 -8.16 23.44 -43.65
C HIS A 206 -7.25 24.28 -44.57
N TYR A 207 -5.93 24.07 -44.49
CA TYR A 207 -4.99 24.77 -45.37
C TYR A 207 -5.26 24.49 -46.85
N LEU A 208 -5.55 23.23 -47.19
CA LEU A 208 -5.86 22.86 -48.57
C LEU A 208 -7.20 23.45 -49.04
N SER A 209 -8.23 23.52 -48.19
CA SER A 209 -9.49 24.17 -48.55
C SER A 209 -9.32 25.67 -48.78
N ASP A 210 -8.56 26.36 -47.94
CA ASP A 210 -8.33 27.81 -48.07
C ASP A 210 -7.55 28.14 -49.35
N SER A 211 -6.55 27.30 -49.68
CA SER A 211 -5.77 27.47 -50.91
C SER A 211 -6.61 27.35 -52.19
N GLN A 212 -7.72 26.60 -52.16
CA GLN A 212 -8.63 26.51 -53.29
C GLN A 212 -9.51 27.75 -53.42
N SER A 213 -10.00 28.31 -52.31
CA SER A 213 -10.80 29.54 -52.33
C SER A 213 -10.00 30.77 -52.77
N ASP A 214 -8.72 30.84 -52.40
CA ASP A 214 -7.85 31.95 -52.81
C ASP A 214 -7.29 31.79 -54.23
N SER A 215 -7.49 30.65 -54.90
CA SER A 215 -7.19 30.54 -56.35
C SER A 215 -8.15 31.36 -57.23
N SER A 216 -9.19 31.95 -56.63
CA SER A 216 -10.00 33.02 -57.23
C SER A 216 -9.36 34.40 -57.13
N PHE A 217 -8.23 34.57 -56.43
CA PHE A 217 -7.41 35.77 -56.54
C PHE A 217 -6.77 35.74 -57.94
N THR A 218 -7.46 36.39 -58.87
CA THR A 218 -7.22 36.29 -60.31
C THR A 218 -5.76 36.61 -60.60
N TYR A 219 -5.14 35.76 -61.42
CA TYR A 219 -3.79 35.97 -61.97
C TYR A 219 -3.66 37.36 -62.65
N GLU A 220 -4.80 37.91 -63.11
CA GLU A 220 -4.92 39.27 -63.64
C GLU A 220 -4.51 40.36 -62.65
N HIS A 221 -4.80 40.23 -61.35
CA HIS A 221 -4.39 41.24 -60.37
C HIS A 221 -2.89 41.20 -60.09
N PHE A 222 -2.26 40.02 -60.22
CA PHE A 222 -0.82 39.89 -60.06
C PHE A 222 -0.07 40.46 -61.26
N GLU A 223 -0.59 40.31 -62.48
CA GLU A 223 -0.02 40.96 -63.67
C GLU A 223 -0.11 42.49 -63.59
N ASP A 224 -1.21 43.06 -63.07
CA ASP A 224 -1.33 44.51 -62.88
C ASP A 224 -0.30 45.07 -61.88
N ILE A 225 -0.08 44.37 -60.76
CA ILE A 225 0.94 44.75 -59.78
C ILE A 225 2.34 44.61 -60.39
N PHE A 226 2.63 43.50 -61.07
CA PHE A 226 3.95 43.26 -61.67
C PHE A 226 4.26 44.28 -62.79
N ASN A 227 3.28 44.60 -63.64
CA ASN A 227 3.40 45.60 -64.69
C ASN A 227 3.51 47.04 -64.16
N SER A 228 2.94 47.33 -62.99
CA SER A 228 3.09 48.65 -62.36
C SER A 228 4.45 48.86 -61.67
N ILE A 229 5.11 47.79 -61.21
CA ILE A 229 6.39 47.86 -60.48
C ILE A 229 7.60 47.79 -61.44
N LEU A 230 7.52 47.05 -62.55
CA LEU A 230 8.61 46.90 -63.53
C LEU A 230 9.18 48.23 -64.11
N PRO A 231 8.40 49.30 -64.35
CA PRO A 231 8.93 50.56 -64.84
C PRO A 231 9.86 51.27 -63.83
N ILE A 232 9.64 51.07 -62.53
CA ILE A 232 10.40 51.75 -61.46
C ILE A 232 11.81 51.13 -61.33
N ALA A 233 11.97 49.85 -61.68
CA ALA A 233 13.26 49.17 -61.64
C ALA A 233 14.19 49.55 -62.80
N LYS A 234 13.65 49.95 -63.97
CA LYS A 234 14.48 50.38 -65.12
C LYS A 234 15.12 51.75 -64.92
N VAL A 235 14.49 52.66 -64.19
CA VAL A 235 15.00 54.03 -64.00
C VAL A 235 16.29 54.05 -63.15
N LYS A 236 16.56 53.03 -62.34
CA LYS A 236 17.76 52.99 -61.48
C LYS A 236 19.00 52.34 -62.09
N ALA A 237 18.90 51.75 -63.28
CA ALA A 237 20.06 51.16 -63.96
C ALA A 237 20.86 52.20 -64.75
N ASP A 238 20.21 53.24 -65.27
CA ASP A 238 20.86 54.26 -66.11
C ASP A 238 21.61 55.31 -65.29
N ASP A 239 21.23 55.53 -64.02
CA ASP A 239 21.94 56.40 -63.08
C ASP A 239 23.27 55.79 -62.55
N PHE A 240 23.56 54.53 -62.87
CA PHE A 240 24.77 53.83 -62.40
C PHE A 240 25.85 53.65 -63.47
N ILE A 241 25.65 54.16 -64.69
CA ILE A 241 26.59 54.04 -65.83
C ILE A 241 27.23 55.39 -66.23
N SER A 242 26.90 56.50 -65.56
CA SER A 242 27.61 57.80 -65.72
C SER A 242 28.62 58.04 -64.60
#